data_AF-A0A2H0CT04-F1
#
_entry.id   AF-A0A2H0CT04-F1
#
_cell.length_a   1.000
_cell.length_b   1.000
_cell.length_c   1.000
_cell.angle_alpha   90.00
_cell.angle_beta   90.00
_cell.angle_gamma   90.00
#
_symmetry.space_group_name_H-M   'P 1'
#
loop_
_entity.id
_entity.type
_entity.pdbx_description
1 polymer ?
#
loop_
_entity_poly.entity_id
_entity_poly.type
_entity_poly.pdbx_seq_one_letter_code
_entity_poly.pdbx_strand_id
1 'polypeptide(L)'
;MDKGNPVSITKIRNEARHAPRTNQDNTETLSRRVLKQFERFDTEAADAAGTAKKSALIALALSVLLAGAGGFYFFITKVSVESLEKEALLARTSGNYAAALALYDRLQQNTPDDDSLGEIISDTQALFIAQANYASAEGAAEEGRWFDVRALLRGSVAVSNPDFISYNGALALLEHAEAEISSLAELNASQVAELAETAELEALRRRQIEAERLQAVSELRTRLEETTSAKANAEAELATTQAELSQSQEEIQKAQSEYERERAKAQALAEAAERERHANFLSDLQGYVTTISNGEDKLRVAAAALSAGDDEVAYLRTREAQTLFEEAHSVGDLRGRDVVKSYQATADTALRAIIAYEDALAKLKKAIVLNDPNDEAYGAYLNEYETMLGKAVALRQEVEAFIAERK
;
A
#
# COMPACT_ATOMS: atom_id res chain seq x y z
N MET A 1 -4.66 10.78 -22.06
CA MET A 1 -6.09 11.13 -21.89
C MET A 1 -6.80 9.93 -21.31
N ASP A 2 -6.92 9.88 -19.99
CA ASP A 2 -8.16 9.39 -19.40
C ASP A 2 -8.33 10.10 -18.06
N LYS A 3 -9.53 10.63 -17.84
CA LYS A 3 -9.82 11.66 -16.84
C LYS A 3 -10.44 11.02 -15.60
N GLY A 4 -9.77 11.26 -14.47
CA GLY A 4 -10.27 11.36 -13.09
C GLY A 4 -11.56 10.65 -12.65
N ASN A 5 -11.46 9.92 -11.54
CA ASN A 5 -11.98 10.46 -10.29
C ASN A 5 -11.28 9.84 -9.05
N PRO A 6 -10.84 10.64 -8.07
CA PRO A 6 -10.22 10.16 -6.84
C PRO A 6 -11.31 9.76 -5.83
N VAL A 7 -11.27 8.53 -5.33
CA VAL A 7 -12.13 8.12 -4.21
C VAL A 7 -11.59 8.77 -2.94
N SER A 8 -12.36 9.76 -2.50
CA SER A 8 -12.18 10.58 -1.31
C SER A 8 -11.88 9.75 -0.06
N ILE A 9 -10.79 10.13 0.64
CA ILE A 9 -10.42 9.72 2.00
C ILE A 9 -11.40 10.39 2.98
N THR A 10 -12.68 10.05 2.86
CA THR A 10 -13.77 10.53 3.70
C THR A 10 -14.87 9.47 3.85
N LYS A 11 -14.53 8.20 3.55
CA LYS A 11 -15.40 7.03 3.74
C LYS A 11 -14.83 6.00 4.71
N ILE A 12 -13.87 6.40 5.55
CA ILE A 12 -13.36 5.62 6.71
C ILE A 12 -13.72 6.32 8.04
N ARG A 13 -14.54 7.39 8.00
CA ARG A 13 -14.97 8.12 9.21
C ARG A 13 -16.45 8.00 9.55
N ASN A 14 -17.25 7.27 8.78
CA ASN A 14 -18.70 7.14 9.01
C ASN A 14 -19.22 5.71 9.16
N GLU A 15 -18.36 4.70 9.23
CA GLU A 15 -18.77 3.32 9.58
C GLU A 15 -18.35 2.91 11.01
N ALA A 16 -17.92 3.88 11.82
CA ALA A 16 -17.65 3.72 13.25
C ALA A 16 -18.77 4.27 14.16
N ARG A 17 -20.01 4.40 13.65
CA ARG A 17 -21.18 4.85 14.43
C ARG A 17 -22.34 3.86 14.55
N HIS A 18 -22.22 2.67 13.97
CA HIS A 18 -23.16 1.56 14.21
C HIS A 18 -22.39 0.28 14.55
N ALA A 19 -21.57 0.35 15.59
CA ALA A 19 -21.22 -0.84 16.34
C ALA A 19 -22.39 -1.12 17.31
N PRO A 20 -23.00 -2.32 17.30
CA PRO A 20 -23.87 -2.72 18.40
C PRO A 20 -23.00 -2.81 19.66
N ARG A 21 -23.06 -1.77 20.48
CA ARG A 21 -22.76 -1.87 21.91
C ARG A 21 -23.82 -2.79 22.48
N THR A 22 -23.47 -4.03 22.76
CA THR A 22 -23.97 -4.85 23.88
C THR A 22 -23.43 -6.27 23.71
N ASN A 23 -22.30 -6.57 24.35
CA ASN A 23 -22.04 -7.94 24.80
C ASN A 23 -21.37 -7.94 26.19
N GLN A 24 -21.79 -6.98 27.00
CA GLN A 24 -21.57 -6.92 28.44
C GLN A 24 -22.90 -7.09 29.21
N ASP A 25 -24.01 -7.30 28.49
CA ASP A 25 -25.37 -7.48 29.03
C ASP A 25 -25.84 -8.94 29.11
N ASN A 26 -25.07 -9.90 28.58
CA ASN A 26 -25.45 -11.32 28.59
C ASN A 26 -24.90 -12.14 29.77
N THR A 27 -23.97 -11.58 30.54
CA THR A 27 -23.53 -12.15 31.84
C THR A 27 -24.25 -11.50 33.03
N GLU A 28 -24.78 -10.27 32.87
CA GLU A 28 -25.66 -9.65 33.86
C GLU A 28 -27.12 -10.17 33.79
N THR A 29 -27.58 -10.70 32.65
CA THR A 29 -28.97 -11.20 32.53
C THR A 29 -29.18 -12.62 33.07
N LEU A 30 -28.14 -13.46 33.18
CA LEU A 30 -28.22 -14.76 33.86
C LEU A 30 -28.09 -14.60 35.38
N SER A 31 -27.17 -13.75 35.83
CA SER A 31 -27.03 -13.40 37.25
C SER A 31 -28.25 -12.66 37.79
N ARG A 32 -28.90 -11.77 37.01
CA ARG A 32 -30.17 -11.12 37.40
C ARG A 32 -31.41 -12.00 37.21
N ARG A 33 -31.37 -13.10 36.43
CA ARG A 33 -32.48 -14.07 36.39
C ARG A 33 -32.43 -15.03 37.58
N VAL A 34 -31.23 -15.40 38.02
CA VAL A 34 -31.03 -16.18 39.25
C VAL A 34 -31.27 -15.31 40.49
N LEU A 35 -30.89 -14.02 40.49
CA LEU A 35 -31.26 -13.08 41.57
C LEU A 35 -32.74 -12.69 41.57
N LYS A 36 -33.44 -12.60 40.42
CA LYS A 36 -34.90 -12.34 40.39
C LYS A 36 -35.77 -13.56 40.72
N GLN A 37 -35.21 -14.77 40.76
CA GLN A 37 -35.88 -15.94 41.35
C GLN A 37 -35.62 -16.04 42.86
N PHE A 38 -34.50 -15.51 43.37
CA PHE A 38 -34.26 -15.39 44.81
C PHE A 38 -34.95 -14.17 45.46
N GLU A 39 -35.13 -13.05 44.74
CA GLU A 39 -35.87 -11.87 45.23
C GLU A 39 -37.40 -11.95 45.02
N ARG A 40 -37.93 -13.07 44.53
CA ARG A 40 -39.38 -13.38 44.57
C ARG A 40 -39.78 -14.28 45.74
N PHE A 41 -38.87 -14.58 46.65
CA PHE A 41 -39.15 -15.33 47.88
C PHE A 41 -39.01 -14.52 49.17
N ASP A 42 -38.78 -13.19 49.09
CA ASP A 42 -38.66 -12.34 50.29
C ASP A 42 -39.51 -11.05 50.26
N THR A 43 -40.49 -10.94 49.37
CA THR A 43 -41.50 -9.87 49.41
C THR A 43 -42.91 -10.41 49.16
N GLU A 44 -43.37 -11.29 50.04
CA GLU A 44 -44.79 -11.47 50.40
C GLU A 44 -44.91 -11.73 51.91
N ALA A 45 -44.07 -11.06 52.71
CA ALA A 45 -44.12 -11.05 54.17
C ALA A 45 -44.70 -9.74 54.76
N ALA A 46 -45.45 -8.96 53.98
CA ALA A 46 -46.09 -7.73 54.45
C ALA A 46 -47.35 -7.37 53.64
N ASP A 47 -48.39 -8.20 53.73
CA ASP A 47 -49.81 -7.79 53.83
C ASP A 47 -50.72 -9.04 53.89
N ALA A 48 -50.74 -9.67 55.06
CA ALA A 48 -51.86 -10.48 55.53
C ALA A 48 -52.01 -10.34 57.06
N ALA A 49 -51.86 -9.11 57.56
CA ALA A 49 -52.36 -8.73 58.86
C ALA A 49 -53.87 -8.46 58.70
N GLY A 50 -54.69 -9.49 58.88
CA GLY A 50 -56.14 -9.29 58.81
C GLY A 50 -56.96 -10.54 58.60
N THR A 51 -56.86 -11.55 59.46
CA THR A 51 -58.06 -12.25 59.93
C THR A 51 -57.76 -13.04 61.18
N ALA A 52 -58.51 -12.66 62.21
CA ALA A 52 -58.52 -13.22 63.54
C ALA A 52 -58.92 -14.71 63.58
N LYS A 53 -58.49 -15.35 64.68
CA LYS A 53 -58.98 -16.61 65.27
C LYS A 53 -58.42 -17.90 64.68
N LYS A 54 -57.28 -18.29 65.23
CA LYS A 54 -56.93 -19.65 65.73
C LYS A 54 -55.56 -19.56 66.45
N SER A 55 -55.29 -18.49 67.20
CA SER A 55 -55.29 -18.51 68.67
C SER A 55 -54.86 -19.84 69.32
N ALA A 56 -53.66 -19.81 69.92
CA ALA A 56 -53.46 -20.13 71.32
C ALA A 56 -53.81 -21.55 71.78
N LEU A 57 -53.32 -22.58 71.09
CA LEU A 57 -53.48 -23.97 71.51
C LEU A 57 -52.20 -24.66 72.01
N ILE A 58 -51.04 -23.99 71.93
CA ILE A 58 -49.76 -24.55 72.44
C ILE A 58 -49.38 -23.93 73.81
N ALA A 59 -49.94 -22.77 74.17
CA ALA A 59 -49.79 -22.16 75.50
C ALA A 59 -51.06 -22.31 76.39
N LEU A 60 -52.11 -22.99 75.90
CA LEU A 60 -53.36 -23.26 76.63
C LEU A 60 -53.63 -24.77 76.79
N ALA A 61 -52.63 -25.62 76.56
CA ALA A 61 -52.66 -27.03 76.98
C ALA A 61 -52.06 -27.23 78.39
N LEU A 62 -51.46 -26.17 78.98
CA LEU A 62 -50.77 -26.21 80.27
C LEU A 62 -51.48 -25.47 81.41
N SER A 63 -52.67 -24.90 81.19
CA SER A 63 -53.40 -24.12 82.21
C SER A 63 -54.81 -24.62 82.56
N VAL A 64 -55.20 -25.83 82.16
CA VAL A 64 -56.48 -26.48 82.57
C VAL A 64 -56.27 -27.71 83.47
N LEU A 65 -55.02 -28.06 83.80
CA LEU A 65 -54.72 -29.20 84.69
C LEU A 65 -54.24 -28.79 86.10
N LEU A 66 -54.44 -27.53 86.50
CA LEU A 66 -54.02 -26.97 87.79
C LEU A 66 -55.17 -26.38 88.64
N ALA A 67 -56.42 -26.77 88.39
CA ALA A 67 -57.56 -26.47 89.26
C ALA A 67 -58.29 -27.77 89.65
N GLY A 68 -57.70 -28.48 90.61
CA GLY A 68 -58.24 -29.74 91.14
C GLY A 68 -57.37 -30.37 92.22
N ALA A 69 -56.74 -29.56 93.08
CA ALA A 69 -56.07 -30.04 94.28
C ALA A 69 -57.03 -29.90 95.47
N GLY A 70 -57.47 -31.02 96.05
CA GLY A 70 -58.30 -30.97 97.25
C GLY A 70 -58.91 -32.30 97.72
N GLY A 71 -58.08 -33.34 97.89
CA GLY A 71 -58.39 -34.43 98.81
C GLY A 71 -58.90 -35.74 98.20
N PHE A 72 -58.01 -36.72 98.06
CA PHE A 72 -58.23 -38.16 98.36
C PHE A 72 -56.89 -38.91 98.15
N TYR A 73 -55.94 -38.70 99.06
CA TYR A 73 -54.51 -39.02 98.84
C TYR A 73 -54.06 -40.45 99.22
N PHE A 74 -54.90 -41.47 99.46
CA PHE A 74 -54.33 -42.76 99.94
C PHE A 74 -55.07 -44.07 99.63
N PHE A 75 -55.95 -44.13 98.62
CA PHE A 75 -56.69 -45.38 98.33
C PHE A 75 -56.85 -45.79 96.85
N ILE A 76 -56.15 -45.15 95.92
CA ILE A 76 -56.13 -45.55 94.49
C ILE A 76 -54.70 -45.51 93.96
N THR A 77 -53.86 -46.45 94.40
CA THR A 77 -52.48 -46.60 93.89
C THR A 77 -52.27 -47.87 93.06
N LYS A 78 -53.29 -48.72 92.87
CA LYS A 78 -53.26 -49.83 91.88
C LYS A 78 -54.23 -49.66 90.70
N VAL A 79 -55.44 -49.13 90.91
CA VAL A 79 -56.46 -48.97 89.84
C VAL A 79 -56.19 -47.74 88.95
N SER A 80 -55.39 -46.77 89.41
CA SER A 80 -55.00 -45.58 88.64
C SER A 80 -53.82 -45.84 87.70
N VAL A 81 -52.88 -46.71 88.08
CA VAL A 81 -51.67 -47.02 87.29
C VAL A 81 -52.03 -47.81 86.02
N GLU A 82 -52.86 -48.85 86.13
CA GLU A 82 -53.31 -49.64 84.96
C GLU A 82 -54.10 -48.80 83.94
N SER A 83 -54.89 -47.83 84.42
CA SER A 83 -55.61 -46.89 83.53
C SER A 83 -54.66 -45.94 82.81
N LEU A 84 -53.67 -45.40 83.54
CA LEU A 84 -52.64 -44.52 82.98
C LEU A 84 -51.74 -45.23 81.97
N GLU A 85 -51.37 -46.48 82.24
CA GLU A 85 -50.56 -47.31 81.32
C GLU A 85 -51.31 -47.57 80.01
N LYS A 86 -52.60 -47.93 80.10
CA LYS A 86 -53.45 -48.15 78.94
C LYS A 86 -53.68 -46.87 78.13
N GLU A 87 -53.88 -45.74 78.79
CA GLU A 87 -54.03 -44.44 78.15
C GLU A 87 -52.72 -43.96 77.51
N ALA A 88 -51.57 -44.17 78.15
CA ALA A 88 -50.26 -43.85 77.60
C ALA A 88 -49.93 -44.71 76.38
N LEU A 89 -50.19 -46.01 76.45
CA LEU A 89 -50.02 -46.94 75.32
C LEU A 89 -50.96 -46.60 74.16
N LEU A 90 -52.22 -46.25 74.45
CA LEU A 90 -53.17 -45.79 73.43
C LEU A 90 -52.70 -44.48 72.79
N ALA A 91 -52.21 -43.52 73.57
CA ALA A 91 -51.66 -42.27 73.05
C ALA A 91 -50.41 -42.50 72.19
N ARG A 92 -49.52 -43.42 72.60
CA ARG A 92 -48.32 -43.81 71.85
C ARG A 92 -48.70 -44.48 70.53
N THR A 93 -49.56 -45.49 70.56
CA THR A 93 -49.97 -46.25 69.37
C THR A 93 -50.85 -45.44 68.42
N SER A 94 -51.59 -44.44 68.90
CA SER A 94 -52.36 -43.50 68.06
C SER A 94 -51.52 -42.36 67.47
N GLY A 95 -50.21 -42.31 67.76
CA GLY A 95 -49.31 -41.28 67.23
C GLY A 95 -49.35 -39.95 67.96
N ASN A 96 -50.01 -39.88 69.13
CA ASN A 96 -49.97 -38.72 70.01
C ASN A 96 -48.83 -38.86 71.02
N TYR A 97 -47.60 -38.86 70.52
CA TYR A 97 -46.40 -39.13 71.33
C TYR A 97 -46.17 -38.09 72.42
N ALA A 98 -46.54 -36.83 72.20
CA ALA A 98 -46.47 -35.80 73.22
C ALA A 98 -47.41 -36.09 74.41
N ALA A 99 -48.64 -36.53 74.15
CA ALA A 99 -49.55 -36.96 75.19
C ALA A 99 -49.08 -38.25 75.87
N ALA A 100 -48.53 -39.19 75.10
CA ALA A 100 -47.95 -40.42 75.63
C ALA A 100 -46.80 -40.13 76.60
N LEU A 101 -45.87 -39.24 76.25
CA LEU A 101 -44.78 -38.80 77.12
C LEU A 101 -45.29 -38.16 78.42
N ALA A 102 -46.27 -37.25 78.33
CA ALA A 102 -46.86 -36.63 79.51
C ALA A 102 -47.56 -37.65 80.44
N LEU A 103 -48.12 -38.73 79.88
CA LEU A 103 -48.72 -39.81 80.65
C LEU A 103 -47.67 -40.77 81.23
N TYR A 104 -46.61 -41.09 80.49
CA TYR A 104 -45.49 -41.90 80.98
C TYR A 104 -44.68 -41.17 82.08
N ASP A 105 -44.50 -39.85 81.98
CA ASP A 105 -43.89 -39.04 83.04
C ASP A 105 -44.70 -39.09 84.34
N ARG A 106 -46.04 -39.06 84.24
CA ARG A 106 -46.94 -39.25 85.39
C ARG A 106 -46.89 -40.67 85.93
N LEU A 107 -46.72 -41.67 85.06
CA LEU A 107 -46.56 -43.06 85.46
C LEU A 107 -45.25 -43.22 86.25
N GLN A 108 -44.14 -42.64 85.78
CA GLN A 108 -42.83 -42.68 86.42
C GLN A 108 -42.82 -42.04 87.81
N GLN A 109 -43.58 -40.96 88.01
CA GLN A 109 -43.76 -40.33 89.32
C GLN A 109 -44.51 -41.21 90.32
N ASN A 110 -45.39 -42.10 89.84
CA ASN A 110 -46.20 -42.99 90.67
C ASN A 110 -45.55 -44.38 90.85
N THR A 111 -44.64 -44.78 89.96
CA THR A 111 -43.89 -46.05 89.98
C THR A 111 -42.40 -45.82 89.71
N PRO A 112 -41.66 -45.17 90.64
CA PRO A 112 -40.28 -44.72 90.40
C PRO A 112 -39.25 -45.86 90.27
N ASP A 113 -39.56 -47.07 90.73
CA ASP A 113 -38.66 -48.24 90.71
C ASP A 113 -38.88 -49.16 89.47
N ASP A 114 -39.65 -48.73 88.48
CA ASP A 114 -39.90 -49.51 87.24
C ASP A 114 -38.85 -49.21 86.16
N ASP A 115 -37.82 -50.05 86.10
CA ASP A 115 -36.73 -49.94 85.13
C ASP A 115 -37.20 -50.06 83.67
N SER A 116 -38.34 -50.72 83.41
CA SER A 116 -38.86 -50.90 82.04
C SER A 116 -39.49 -49.64 81.45
N LEU A 117 -39.92 -48.72 82.32
CA LEU A 117 -40.56 -47.48 81.93
C LEU A 117 -39.57 -46.47 81.32
N GLY A 118 -38.30 -46.50 81.75
CA GLY A 118 -37.26 -45.64 81.20
C GLY A 118 -37.00 -45.90 79.72
N GLU A 119 -37.01 -47.17 79.30
CA GLU A 119 -36.87 -47.60 77.91
C GLU A 119 -38.11 -47.17 77.10
N ILE A 120 -39.31 -47.37 77.64
CA ILE A 120 -40.58 -46.95 77.01
C ILE A 120 -40.65 -45.43 76.81
N ILE A 121 -40.20 -44.64 77.78
CA ILE A 121 -40.13 -43.18 77.68
C ILE A 121 -39.12 -42.77 76.60
N SER A 122 -37.91 -43.35 76.62
CA SER A 122 -36.87 -43.08 75.61
C SER A 122 -37.35 -43.41 74.20
N ASP A 123 -37.98 -44.57 74.00
CA ASP A 123 -38.57 -44.97 72.72
C ASP A 123 -39.69 -44.01 72.29
N THR A 124 -40.52 -43.56 73.22
CA THR A 124 -41.61 -42.61 72.92
C THR A 124 -41.05 -41.22 72.58
N GLN A 125 -39.93 -40.79 73.19
CA GLN A 125 -39.22 -39.57 72.84
C GLN A 125 -38.64 -39.66 71.42
N ALA A 126 -38.05 -40.81 71.09
CA ALA A 126 -37.55 -41.11 69.76
C ALA A 126 -38.67 -41.05 68.70
N LEU A 127 -39.87 -41.57 69.02
CA LEU A 127 -41.06 -41.49 68.16
C LEU A 127 -41.62 -40.06 68.05
N PHE A 128 -41.55 -39.25 69.11
CA PHE A 128 -41.93 -37.84 69.06
C PHE A 128 -40.99 -37.03 68.14
N ILE A 129 -39.68 -37.26 68.22
CA ILE A 129 -38.70 -36.65 67.30
C ILE A 129 -38.93 -37.13 65.87
N ALA A 130 -39.23 -38.42 65.68
CA ALA A 130 -39.61 -38.98 64.37
C ALA A 130 -40.82 -38.27 63.77
N GLN A 131 -41.83 -37.94 64.58
CA GLN A 131 -43.01 -37.19 64.13
C GLN A 131 -42.64 -35.78 63.65
N ALA A 132 -41.77 -35.07 64.37
CA ALA A 132 -41.31 -33.75 63.98
C ALA A 132 -40.45 -33.78 62.70
N ASN A 133 -39.56 -34.77 62.58
CA ASN A 133 -38.73 -34.97 61.38
C ASN A 133 -39.58 -35.33 60.16
N TYR A 134 -40.58 -36.21 60.32
CA TYR A 134 -41.50 -36.58 59.25
C TYR A 134 -42.33 -35.38 58.78
N ALA A 135 -42.91 -34.60 59.69
CA ALA A 135 -43.65 -33.38 59.31
C ALA A 135 -42.77 -32.33 58.61
N SER A 136 -41.51 -32.18 59.06
CA SER A 136 -40.54 -31.29 58.41
C SER A 136 -40.13 -31.80 57.03
N ALA A 137 -40.04 -33.13 56.86
CA ALA A 137 -39.77 -33.76 55.58
C ALA A 137 -40.94 -33.63 54.61
N GLU A 138 -42.19 -33.73 55.08
CA GLU A 138 -43.38 -33.45 54.25
C GLU A 138 -43.36 -32.00 53.75
N GLY A 139 -43.08 -31.02 54.62
CA GLY A 139 -42.94 -29.63 54.20
C GLY A 139 -41.79 -29.41 53.20
N ALA A 140 -40.63 -30.05 53.41
CA ALA A 140 -39.52 -29.99 52.46
C ALA A 140 -39.87 -30.64 51.10
N ALA A 141 -40.69 -31.70 51.09
CA ALA A 141 -41.15 -32.35 49.87
C ALA A 141 -42.13 -31.48 49.07
N GLU A 142 -43.05 -30.78 49.75
CA GLU A 142 -43.96 -29.82 49.10
C GLU A 142 -43.21 -28.68 48.40
N GLU A 143 -42.06 -28.29 48.96
CA GLU A 143 -41.16 -27.28 48.40
C GLU A 143 -40.15 -27.86 47.38
N GLY A 144 -40.19 -29.17 47.10
CA GLY A 144 -39.25 -29.85 46.20
C GLY A 144 -37.81 -29.94 46.70
N ARG A 145 -37.56 -29.73 48.01
CA ARG A 145 -36.24 -29.80 48.64
C ARG A 145 -35.87 -31.24 48.99
N TRP A 146 -35.72 -32.10 47.97
CA TRP A 146 -35.51 -33.54 48.16
C TRP A 146 -34.26 -33.91 48.97
N PHE A 147 -33.18 -33.12 48.88
CA PHE A 147 -31.98 -33.31 49.72
C PHE A 147 -32.27 -33.14 51.21
N ASP A 148 -33.14 -32.20 51.58
CA ASP A 148 -33.55 -31.98 52.97
C ASP A 148 -34.46 -33.10 53.45
N VAL A 149 -35.39 -33.57 52.61
CA VAL A 149 -36.22 -34.77 52.87
C VAL A 149 -35.33 -35.97 53.20
N ARG A 150 -34.30 -36.22 52.38
CA ARG A 150 -33.33 -37.30 52.63
C ARG A 150 -32.56 -37.07 53.94
N ALA A 151 -32.09 -35.85 54.22
CA ALA A 151 -31.34 -35.56 55.43
C ALA A 151 -32.17 -35.75 56.71
N LEU A 152 -33.47 -35.42 56.67
CA LEU A 152 -34.40 -35.52 57.80
C LEU A 152 -34.87 -36.95 58.05
N LEU A 153 -35.06 -37.75 56.99
CA LEU A 153 -35.63 -39.09 57.10
C LEU A 153 -34.57 -40.19 57.17
N ARG A 154 -33.46 -40.07 56.43
CA ARG A 154 -32.49 -41.17 56.29
C ARG A 154 -31.80 -41.47 57.62
N GLY A 155 -31.98 -42.69 58.12
CA GLY A 155 -31.44 -43.12 59.42
C GLY A 155 -32.21 -42.58 60.63
N SER A 156 -33.34 -41.90 60.41
CA SER A 156 -34.23 -41.46 61.48
C SER A 156 -35.13 -42.60 61.95
N VAL A 157 -35.64 -42.46 63.18
CA VAL A 157 -36.60 -43.38 63.78
C VAL A 157 -37.91 -43.48 62.97
N ALA A 158 -38.24 -42.44 62.20
CA ALA A 158 -39.43 -42.42 61.34
C ALA A 158 -39.42 -43.51 60.26
N VAL A 159 -38.23 -43.90 59.77
CA VAL A 159 -38.06 -44.91 58.71
C VAL A 159 -37.45 -46.22 59.23
N SER A 160 -37.03 -46.27 60.50
CA SER A 160 -36.39 -47.45 61.09
C SER A 160 -37.24 -48.14 62.16
N ASN A 161 -38.28 -47.49 62.69
CA ASN A 161 -39.15 -48.06 63.72
C ASN A 161 -40.59 -48.29 63.19
N PRO A 162 -41.02 -49.55 63.00
CA PRO A 162 -42.38 -49.89 62.54
C PRO A 162 -43.52 -49.41 63.46
N ASP A 163 -43.24 -49.13 64.73
CA ASP A 163 -44.24 -48.61 65.69
C ASP A 163 -44.54 -47.12 65.48
N PHE A 164 -43.79 -46.45 64.60
CA PHE A 164 -44.11 -45.09 64.19
C PHE A 164 -45.37 -45.08 63.32
N ILE A 165 -46.36 -44.25 63.68
CA ILE A 165 -47.69 -44.26 63.04
C ILE A 165 -47.63 -43.99 61.53
N SER A 166 -46.67 -43.17 61.10
CA SER A 166 -46.45 -42.81 59.69
C SER A 166 -45.25 -43.54 59.08
N TYR A 167 -44.82 -44.68 59.65
CA TYR A 167 -43.64 -45.43 59.19
C TYR A 167 -43.63 -45.70 57.67
N ASN A 168 -44.73 -46.22 57.13
CA ASN A 168 -44.84 -46.49 55.70
C ASN A 168 -44.83 -45.20 54.85
N GLY A 169 -45.41 -44.11 55.37
CA GLY A 169 -45.37 -42.80 54.72
C GLY A 169 -43.95 -42.23 54.68
N ALA A 170 -43.20 -42.35 55.78
CA ALA A 170 -41.81 -41.92 55.87
C ALA A 170 -40.89 -42.72 54.94
N LEU A 171 -41.08 -44.03 54.83
CA LEU A 171 -40.34 -44.86 53.88
C LEU A 171 -40.62 -44.48 52.43
N ALA A 172 -41.90 -44.34 52.05
CA ALA A 172 -42.28 -43.95 50.70
C ALA A 172 -41.74 -42.56 50.33
N LEU A 173 -41.79 -41.62 51.28
CA LEU A 173 -41.28 -40.27 51.08
C LEU A 173 -39.76 -40.24 50.92
N LEU A 174 -39.03 -41.04 51.71
CA LEU A 174 -37.58 -41.20 51.56
C LEU A 174 -37.21 -41.86 50.23
N GLU A 175 -37.91 -42.92 49.83
CA GLU A 175 -37.69 -43.60 48.54
C GLU A 175 -37.90 -42.65 47.36
N HIS A 176 -38.99 -41.86 47.39
CA HIS A 176 -39.25 -40.86 46.37
C HIS A 176 -38.16 -39.77 46.33
N ALA A 177 -37.72 -39.27 47.49
CA ALA A 177 -36.64 -38.30 47.56
C ALA A 177 -35.30 -38.85 47.03
N GLU A 178 -34.97 -40.12 47.30
CA GLU A 178 -33.76 -40.76 46.77
C GLU A 178 -33.82 -40.93 45.24
N ALA A 179 -35.00 -41.22 44.68
CA ALA A 179 -35.20 -41.27 43.23
C ALA A 179 -35.02 -39.88 42.58
N GLU A 180 -35.64 -38.83 43.13
CA GLU A 180 -35.52 -37.46 42.62
C GLU A 180 -34.09 -36.93 42.69
N ILE A 181 -33.39 -37.16 43.82
CA ILE A 181 -31.98 -36.79 43.95
C ILE A 181 -31.12 -37.50 42.92
N SER A 182 -31.38 -38.78 42.65
CA SER A 182 -30.63 -39.55 41.66
C SER A 182 -30.86 -39.01 40.24
N SER A 183 -32.12 -38.70 39.89
CA SER A 183 -32.45 -38.09 38.60
C SER A 183 -31.78 -36.72 38.41
N LEU A 184 -31.80 -35.87 39.45
CA LEU A 184 -31.12 -34.56 39.42
C LEU A 184 -29.59 -34.71 39.30
N ALA A 185 -28.99 -35.71 39.95
CA ALA A 185 -27.57 -35.99 39.84
C ALA A 185 -27.18 -36.42 38.42
N GLU A 186 -27.97 -37.28 37.79
CA GLU A 186 -27.77 -37.70 36.40
C GLU A 186 -27.92 -36.53 35.42
N LEU A 187 -28.95 -35.69 35.61
CA LEU A 187 -29.16 -34.49 34.79
C LEU A 187 -27.98 -33.52 34.93
N ASN A 188 -27.54 -33.24 36.15
CA ASN A 188 -26.39 -32.36 36.39
C ASN A 188 -25.11 -32.94 35.79
N ALA A 189 -24.86 -34.24 35.92
CA ALA A 189 -23.69 -34.89 35.34
C ALA A 189 -23.67 -34.78 33.81
N SER A 190 -24.83 -34.99 33.15
CA SER A 190 -24.93 -34.84 31.69
C SER A 190 -24.74 -33.40 31.22
N GLN A 191 -25.32 -32.41 31.93
CA GLN A 191 -25.10 -30.99 31.62
C GLN A 191 -23.65 -30.56 31.81
N VAL A 192 -22.99 -31.04 32.88
CA VAL A 192 -21.56 -30.77 33.10
C VAL A 192 -20.70 -31.38 31.99
N ALA A 193 -21.04 -32.59 31.54
CA ALA A 193 -20.35 -33.23 30.43
C ALA A 193 -20.53 -32.45 29.10
N GLU A 194 -21.74 -32.00 28.80
CA GLU A 194 -22.04 -31.19 27.60
C GLU A 194 -21.29 -29.83 27.64
N LEU A 195 -21.26 -29.17 28.80
CA LEU A 195 -20.51 -27.93 28.98
C LEU A 195 -18.99 -28.14 28.85
N ALA A 196 -18.46 -29.27 29.32
CA ALA A 196 -17.06 -29.60 29.16
C ALA A 196 -16.71 -29.84 27.68
N GLU A 197 -17.53 -30.59 26.95
CA GLU A 197 -17.34 -30.84 25.52
C GLU A 197 -17.38 -29.54 24.70
N THR A 198 -18.36 -28.67 24.97
CA THR A 198 -18.46 -27.37 24.28
C THR A 198 -17.26 -26.47 24.60
N ALA A 199 -16.78 -26.45 25.84
CA ALA A 199 -15.58 -25.71 26.22
C ALA A 199 -14.31 -26.22 25.52
N GLU A 200 -14.15 -27.54 25.37
CA GLU A 200 -13.03 -28.13 24.61
C GLU A 200 -13.10 -27.75 23.13
N LEU A 201 -14.29 -27.84 22.52
CA LEU A 201 -14.50 -27.44 21.12
C LEU A 201 -14.22 -25.94 20.90
N GLU A 202 -14.65 -25.08 21.82
CA GLU A 202 -14.32 -23.65 21.77
C GLU A 202 -12.83 -23.39 21.93
N ALA A 203 -12.14 -24.10 22.83
CA ALA A 203 -10.70 -23.97 23.01
C ALA A 203 -9.94 -24.38 21.74
N LEU A 204 -10.35 -25.46 21.08
CA LEU A 204 -9.80 -25.89 19.80
C LEU A 204 -10.02 -24.84 18.70
N ARG A 205 -11.24 -24.31 18.57
CA ARG A 205 -11.54 -23.23 17.60
C ARG A 205 -10.70 -21.99 17.84
N ARG A 206 -10.54 -21.57 19.10
CA ARG A 206 -9.69 -20.41 19.45
C ARG A 206 -8.23 -20.64 19.07
N ARG A 207 -7.70 -21.84 19.30
CA ARG A 207 -6.33 -22.20 18.89
C ARG A 207 -6.17 -22.17 17.37
N GLN A 208 -7.15 -22.67 16.62
CA GLN A 208 -7.14 -22.63 15.15
C GLN A 208 -7.16 -21.18 14.64
N ILE A 209 -8.07 -20.35 15.14
CA ILE A 209 -8.16 -18.93 14.76
C ILE A 209 -6.86 -18.18 15.07
N GLU A 210 -6.26 -18.42 16.24
CA GLU A 210 -5.00 -17.76 16.59
C GLU A 210 -3.84 -18.24 15.71
N ALA A 211 -3.79 -19.52 15.34
CA ALA A 211 -2.81 -20.05 14.39
C ALA A 211 -2.96 -19.43 12.99
N GLU A 212 -4.19 -19.36 12.47
CA GLU A 212 -4.51 -18.70 11.19
C GLU A 212 -4.14 -17.21 11.22
N ARG A 213 -4.42 -16.52 12.33
CA ARG A 213 -4.06 -15.12 12.53
C ARG A 213 -2.56 -14.92 12.52
N LEU A 214 -1.81 -15.75 13.24
CA LEU A 214 -0.34 -15.68 13.28
C LEU A 214 0.27 -15.95 11.90
N GLN A 215 -0.28 -16.90 11.15
CA GLN A 215 0.13 -17.15 9.78
C GLN A 215 -0.19 -15.96 8.86
N ALA A 216 -1.38 -15.39 8.94
CA ALA A 216 -1.75 -14.22 8.13
C ALA A 216 -0.84 -13.01 8.44
N VAL A 217 -0.49 -12.80 9.72
CA VAL A 217 0.43 -11.74 10.13
C VAL A 217 1.84 -11.99 9.60
N SER A 218 2.34 -13.23 9.63
CA SER A 218 3.66 -13.54 9.10
C SER A 218 3.72 -13.36 7.57
N GLU A 219 2.72 -13.81 6.83
CA GLU A 219 2.62 -13.60 5.39
C GLU A 219 2.55 -12.11 5.01
N LEU A 220 1.76 -11.32 5.74
CA LEU A 220 1.69 -9.87 5.54
C LEU A 220 3.03 -9.19 5.83
N ARG A 221 3.75 -9.64 6.86
CA ARG A 221 5.08 -9.11 7.18
C ARG A 221 6.08 -9.42 6.07
N THR A 222 6.12 -10.65 5.58
CA THR A 222 7.00 -11.02 4.45
C THR A 222 6.70 -10.19 3.21
N ARG A 223 5.41 -10.03 2.85
CA ARG A 223 5.02 -9.17 1.71
C ARG A 223 5.38 -7.70 1.92
N LEU A 224 5.29 -7.20 3.16
CA LEU A 224 5.70 -5.84 3.47
C LEU A 224 7.22 -5.67 3.32
N GLU A 225 8.02 -6.62 3.80
CA GLU A 225 9.49 -6.61 3.64
C GLU A 225 9.90 -6.72 2.17
N GLU A 226 9.23 -7.56 1.37
CA GLU A 226 9.45 -7.66 -0.09
C GLU A 226 9.09 -6.38 -0.82
N THR A 227 7.92 -5.80 -0.55
CA THR A 227 7.45 -4.57 -1.21
C THR A 227 8.28 -3.35 -0.83
N THR A 228 8.71 -3.24 0.43
CA THR A 228 9.61 -2.17 0.87
C THR A 228 10.99 -2.29 0.24
N SER A 229 11.54 -3.50 0.14
CA SER A 229 12.80 -3.76 -0.54
C SER A 229 12.72 -3.47 -2.04
N ALA A 230 11.65 -3.92 -2.72
CA ALA A 230 11.42 -3.65 -4.13
C ALA A 230 11.29 -2.15 -4.41
N LYS A 231 10.60 -1.41 -3.54
CA LYS A 231 10.48 0.05 -3.64
C LYS A 231 11.84 0.74 -3.48
N ALA A 232 12.63 0.35 -2.49
CA ALA A 232 13.97 0.92 -2.27
C ALA A 232 14.89 0.68 -3.47
N ASN A 233 14.85 -0.52 -4.07
CA ASN A 233 15.61 -0.84 -5.28
C ASN A 233 15.15 0.01 -6.47
N ALA A 234 13.83 0.14 -6.69
CA ALA A 234 13.29 0.96 -7.77
C ALA A 234 13.64 2.46 -7.60
N GLU A 235 13.65 2.98 -6.37
CA GLU A 235 14.08 4.35 -6.09
C GLU A 235 15.58 4.55 -6.36
N ALA A 236 16.42 3.57 -6.03
CA ALA A 236 17.85 3.60 -6.33
C ALA A 236 18.15 3.50 -7.84
N GLU A 237 17.45 2.64 -8.57
CA GLU A 237 17.54 2.54 -10.03
C GLU A 237 17.12 3.86 -10.69
N LEU A 238 15.99 4.44 -10.26
CA LEU A 238 15.51 5.72 -10.78
C LEU A 238 16.52 6.85 -10.56
N ALA A 239 17.12 6.93 -9.37
CA ALA A 239 18.15 7.93 -9.08
C ALA A 239 19.39 7.75 -9.96
N THR A 240 19.80 6.51 -10.21
CA THR A 240 20.92 6.18 -11.09
C THR A 240 20.63 6.58 -12.54
N THR A 241 19.45 6.21 -13.06
CA THR A 241 19.04 6.58 -14.43
C THR A 241 18.90 8.09 -14.59
N GLN A 242 18.43 8.82 -13.57
CA GLN A 242 18.38 10.29 -13.61
C GLN A 242 19.78 10.91 -13.66
N ALA A 243 20.73 10.38 -12.90
CA ALA A 243 22.11 10.83 -12.95
C ALA A 243 22.74 10.58 -14.34
N GLU A 244 22.59 9.38 -14.89
CA GLU A 244 23.06 9.04 -16.24
C GLU A 244 22.44 9.94 -17.32
N LEU A 245 21.13 10.20 -17.23
CA LEU A 245 20.44 11.09 -18.17
C LEU A 245 20.99 12.52 -18.09
N SER A 246 21.22 13.04 -16.88
CA SER A 246 21.77 14.38 -16.69
C SER A 246 23.18 14.50 -17.28
N GLN A 247 24.04 13.50 -17.04
CA GLN A 247 25.38 13.46 -17.60
C GLN A 247 25.35 13.37 -19.13
N SER A 248 24.48 12.51 -19.68
CA SER A 248 24.32 12.39 -21.13
C SER A 248 23.85 13.70 -21.78
N GLN A 249 22.94 14.44 -21.13
CA GLN A 249 22.49 15.74 -21.62
C GLN A 249 23.62 16.78 -21.63
N GLU A 250 24.47 16.81 -20.59
CA GLU A 250 25.65 17.68 -20.55
C GLU A 250 26.65 17.33 -21.65
N GLU A 251 26.92 16.04 -21.86
CA GLU A 251 27.81 15.56 -22.93
C GLU A 251 27.28 15.92 -24.32
N ILE A 252 25.98 15.78 -24.56
CA ILE A 252 25.34 16.17 -25.83
C ILE A 252 25.44 17.67 -26.06
N GLN A 253 25.16 18.49 -25.03
CA GLN A 253 25.28 19.95 -25.15
C GLN A 253 26.72 20.38 -25.46
N LYS A 254 27.70 19.75 -24.80
CA LYS A 254 29.11 19.99 -25.07
C LYS A 254 29.47 19.62 -26.51
N ALA A 255 29.10 18.43 -26.97
CA ALA A 255 29.37 17.97 -28.33
C ALA A 255 28.71 18.87 -29.39
N GLN A 256 27.48 19.34 -29.15
CA GLN A 256 26.81 20.30 -30.04
C GLN A 256 27.57 21.62 -30.11
N SER A 257 28.01 22.17 -28.97
CA SER A 257 28.78 23.41 -28.94
C SER A 257 30.13 23.29 -29.66
N GLU A 258 30.80 22.14 -29.53
CA GLU A 258 32.07 21.86 -30.22
C GLU A 258 31.84 21.75 -31.73
N TYR A 259 30.79 21.04 -32.15
CA TYR A 259 30.40 20.91 -33.55
C TYR A 259 30.07 22.27 -34.20
N GLU A 260 29.29 23.12 -33.52
CA GLU A 260 28.98 24.47 -34.02
C GLU A 260 30.24 25.33 -34.18
N ARG A 261 31.17 25.22 -33.22
CA ARG A 261 32.46 25.91 -33.28
C ARG A 261 33.32 25.41 -34.43
N GLU A 262 33.39 24.11 -34.68
CA GLU A 262 34.12 23.55 -35.82
C GLU A 262 33.50 23.92 -37.15
N ARG A 263 32.16 23.89 -37.25
CA ARG A 263 31.43 24.33 -38.43
C ARG A 263 31.71 25.81 -38.75
N ALA A 264 31.69 26.68 -37.75
CA ALA A 264 32.00 28.10 -37.93
C ALA A 264 33.45 28.31 -38.38
N LYS A 265 34.41 27.55 -37.81
CA LYS A 265 35.82 27.58 -38.26
C LYS A 265 35.97 27.12 -39.71
N ALA A 266 35.30 26.03 -40.10
CA ALA A 266 35.37 25.50 -41.45
C ALA A 266 34.77 26.49 -42.47
N GLN A 267 33.65 27.15 -42.13
CA GLN A 267 33.06 28.20 -42.96
C GLN A 267 34.00 29.39 -43.11
N ALA A 268 34.59 29.88 -42.02
CA ALA A 268 35.55 30.98 -42.07
C ALA A 268 36.79 30.64 -42.90
N LEU A 269 37.31 29.41 -42.80
CA LEU A 269 38.43 28.93 -43.62
C LEU A 269 38.05 28.82 -45.09
N ALA A 270 36.86 28.33 -45.41
CA ALA A 270 36.38 28.25 -46.79
C ALA A 270 36.23 29.66 -47.41
N GLU A 271 35.64 30.60 -46.68
CA GLU A 271 35.53 32.00 -47.12
C GLU A 271 36.89 32.68 -47.29
N ALA A 272 37.85 32.39 -46.41
CA ALA A 272 39.21 32.91 -46.53
C ALA A 272 39.93 32.33 -47.76
N ALA A 273 39.82 31.02 -47.99
CA ALA A 273 40.39 30.36 -49.15
C ALA A 273 39.78 30.86 -50.47
N GLU A 274 38.46 31.09 -50.52
CA GLU A 274 37.81 31.68 -51.69
C GLU A 274 38.26 33.13 -51.95
N ARG A 275 38.41 33.94 -50.89
CA ARG A 275 38.98 35.29 -51.00
C ARG A 275 40.42 35.27 -51.51
N GLU A 276 41.24 34.37 -51.02
CA GLU A 276 42.63 34.20 -51.45
C GLU A 276 42.71 33.75 -52.92
N ARG A 277 41.90 32.76 -53.33
CA ARG A 277 41.79 32.32 -54.73
C ARG A 277 41.40 33.48 -55.66
N HIS A 278 40.43 34.30 -55.26
CA HIS A 278 40.01 35.47 -56.03
C HIS A 278 41.14 36.50 -56.15
N ALA A 279 41.81 36.82 -55.04
CA ALA A 279 42.92 37.78 -55.01
C ALA A 279 44.08 37.32 -55.90
N ASN A 280 44.45 36.04 -55.83
CA ASN A 280 45.50 35.46 -56.67
C ASN A 280 45.13 35.51 -58.16
N PHE A 281 43.88 35.18 -58.51
CA PHE A 281 43.42 35.28 -59.89
C PHE A 281 43.49 36.71 -60.45
N LEU A 282 43.03 37.70 -59.67
CA LEU A 282 43.12 39.12 -60.09
C LEU A 282 44.58 39.59 -60.19
N SER A 283 45.44 39.15 -59.28
CA SER A 283 46.87 39.45 -59.31
C SER A 283 47.54 38.89 -60.57
N ASP A 284 47.25 37.64 -60.93
CA ASP A 284 47.81 37.02 -62.13
C ASP A 284 47.28 37.66 -63.42
N LEU A 285 45.98 37.98 -63.48
CA LEU A 285 45.39 38.75 -64.58
C LEU A 285 46.04 40.13 -64.72
N GLN A 286 46.33 40.82 -63.60
CA GLN A 286 47.03 42.10 -63.63
C GLN A 286 48.46 41.96 -64.15
N GLY A 287 49.17 40.89 -63.75
CA GLY A 287 50.49 40.56 -64.28
C GLY A 287 50.45 40.38 -65.79
N TYR A 288 49.50 39.58 -66.28
CA TYR A 288 49.23 39.39 -67.71
C TYR A 288 48.99 40.72 -68.46
N VAL A 289 48.08 41.57 -67.95
CA VAL A 289 47.75 42.85 -68.60
C VAL A 289 49.01 43.71 -68.72
N THR A 290 49.83 43.72 -67.66
CA THR A 290 51.08 44.48 -67.63
C THR A 290 52.07 43.97 -68.68
N THR A 291 52.27 42.66 -68.78
CA THR A 291 53.17 42.04 -69.76
C THR A 291 52.74 42.35 -71.19
N ILE A 292 51.44 42.25 -71.49
CA ILE A 292 50.93 42.56 -72.83
C ILE A 292 50.99 44.04 -73.15
N SER A 293 50.69 44.93 -72.20
CA SER A 293 50.79 46.37 -72.42
C SER A 293 52.22 46.75 -72.79
N ASN A 294 53.21 46.15 -72.12
CA ASN A 294 54.62 46.31 -72.48
C ASN A 294 54.90 45.78 -73.91
N GLY A 295 54.33 44.63 -74.29
CA GLY A 295 54.46 44.07 -75.64
C GLY A 295 53.80 44.93 -76.72
N GLU A 296 52.64 45.50 -76.44
CA GLU A 296 51.92 46.49 -77.27
C GLU A 296 52.81 47.71 -77.53
N ASP A 297 53.42 48.26 -76.48
CA ASP A 297 54.34 49.39 -76.61
C ASP A 297 55.53 49.04 -77.51
N LYS A 298 56.10 47.83 -77.38
CA LYS A 298 57.15 47.36 -78.28
C LYS A 298 56.67 47.25 -79.73
N LEU A 299 55.47 46.73 -79.98
CA LEU A 299 54.88 46.68 -81.32
C LEU A 299 54.68 48.07 -81.91
N ARG A 300 54.17 49.02 -81.14
CA ARG A 300 53.98 50.40 -81.61
C ARG A 300 55.28 51.09 -81.96
N VAL A 301 56.30 50.93 -81.11
CA VAL A 301 57.65 51.44 -81.39
C VAL A 301 58.23 50.78 -82.64
N ALA A 302 58.03 49.47 -82.83
CA ALA A 302 58.48 48.76 -84.01
C ALA A 302 57.81 49.28 -85.31
N ALA A 303 56.50 49.48 -85.30
CA ALA A 303 55.76 50.01 -86.44
C ALA A 303 56.16 51.45 -86.79
N ALA A 304 56.40 52.29 -85.77
CA ALA A 304 56.91 53.65 -85.97
C ALA A 304 58.33 53.66 -86.55
N ALA A 305 59.23 52.80 -86.05
CA ALA A 305 60.59 52.67 -86.55
C ALA A 305 60.61 52.18 -88.02
N LEU A 306 59.78 51.19 -88.35
CA LEU A 306 59.64 50.70 -89.72
C LEU A 306 59.15 51.80 -90.67
N SER A 307 58.17 52.60 -90.24
CA SER A 307 57.67 53.74 -91.02
C SER A 307 58.72 54.85 -91.20
N ALA A 308 59.72 54.92 -90.31
CA ALA A 308 60.84 55.85 -90.39
C ALA A 308 62.04 55.30 -91.18
N GLY A 309 61.97 54.05 -91.67
CA GLY A 309 63.06 53.36 -92.37
C GLY A 309 64.17 52.83 -91.45
N ASP A 310 63.89 52.64 -90.17
CA ASP A 310 64.82 52.07 -89.18
C ASP A 310 64.51 50.59 -88.91
N ASP A 311 64.91 49.75 -89.86
CA ASP A 311 64.55 48.33 -89.89
C ASP A 311 65.19 47.51 -88.77
N GLU A 312 66.39 47.91 -88.34
CA GLU A 312 67.10 47.24 -87.25
C GLU A 312 66.35 47.44 -85.93
N VAL A 313 65.90 48.67 -85.65
CA VAL A 313 65.08 48.96 -84.48
C VAL A 313 63.71 48.28 -84.59
N ALA A 314 63.07 48.29 -85.76
CA ALA A 314 61.80 47.61 -85.99
C ALA A 314 61.89 46.09 -85.71
N TYR A 315 62.95 45.45 -86.20
CA TYR A 315 63.22 44.03 -85.99
C TYR A 315 63.51 43.70 -84.51
N LEU A 316 64.37 44.47 -83.86
CA LEU A 316 64.69 44.27 -82.43
C LEU A 316 63.45 44.41 -81.56
N ARG A 317 62.61 45.42 -81.80
CA ARG A 317 61.40 45.68 -81.02
C ARG A 317 60.30 44.64 -81.27
N THR A 318 60.14 44.14 -82.50
CA THR A 318 59.24 43.00 -82.75
C THR A 318 59.72 41.72 -82.07
N ARG A 319 61.03 41.50 -81.95
CA ARG A 319 61.58 40.37 -81.19
C ARG A 319 61.32 40.51 -79.69
N GLU A 320 61.50 41.70 -79.12
CA GLU A 320 61.14 41.98 -77.72
C GLU A 320 59.64 41.75 -77.47
N ALA A 321 58.77 42.22 -78.38
CA ALA A 321 57.33 42.00 -78.31
C ALA A 321 56.97 40.52 -78.34
N GLN A 322 57.63 39.73 -79.21
CA GLN A 322 57.42 38.29 -79.30
C GLN A 322 57.68 37.59 -77.95
N THR A 323 58.82 37.89 -77.32
CA THR A 323 59.16 37.28 -76.02
C THR A 323 58.11 37.61 -74.96
N LEU A 324 57.60 38.84 -74.93
CA LEU A 324 56.56 39.25 -73.98
C LEU A 324 55.21 38.55 -74.25
N PHE A 325 54.82 38.34 -75.51
CA PHE A 325 53.57 37.61 -75.81
C PHE A 325 53.70 36.11 -75.53
N GLU A 326 54.87 35.51 -75.78
CA GLU A 326 55.16 34.12 -75.38
C GLU A 326 55.11 33.96 -73.85
N GLU A 327 55.61 34.94 -73.09
CA GLU A 327 55.49 34.95 -71.62
C GLU A 327 54.02 35.12 -71.16
N ALA A 328 53.27 35.98 -71.85
CA ALA A 328 51.86 36.22 -71.55
C ALA A 328 50.97 35.00 -71.81
N HIS A 329 51.37 34.03 -72.65
CA HIS A 329 50.62 32.79 -72.89
C HIS A 329 50.39 31.94 -71.64
N SER A 330 51.18 32.18 -70.58
CA SER A 330 50.91 31.64 -69.24
C SER A 330 49.52 32.00 -68.69
N VAL A 331 48.82 33.00 -69.26
CA VAL A 331 47.40 33.27 -68.97
C VAL A 331 46.49 32.11 -69.30
N GLY A 332 46.88 31.24 -70.26
CA GLY A 332 46.16 30.01 -70.58
C GLY A 332 46.03 29.09 -69.37
N ASP A 333 46.99 29.12 -68.44
CA ASP A 333 46.95 28.36 -67.19
C ASP A 333 45.87 28.87 -66.24
N LEU A 334 45.44 30.14 -66.36
CA LEU A 334 44.34 30.69 -65.55
C LEU A 334 43.00 30.01 -65.86
N ARG A 335 42.85 29.44 -67.06
CA ARG A 335 41.66 28.69 -67.47
C ARG A 335 41.58 27.31 -66.81
N GLY A 336 42.73 26.73 -66.47
CA GLY A 336 42.86 25.40 -65.85
C GLY A 336 42.90 25.41 -64.32
N ARG A 337 43.05 26.58 -63.68
CA ARG A 337 42.98 26.71 -62.24
C ARG A 337 41.53 26.56 -61.77
N ASP A 338 41.34 26.00 -60.57
CA ASP A 338 40.06 25.98 -59.84
C ASP A 338 39.65 27.40 -59.39
N VAL A 339 39.59 28.32 -60.35
CA VAL A 339 39.07 29.66 -60.19
C VAL A 339 37.57 29.58 -60.43
N VAL A 340 36.80 30.39 -59.70
CA VAL A 340 35.34 30.42 -59.77
C VAL A 340 34.90 30.41 -61.24
N LYS A 341 34.02 29.46 -61.61
CA LYS A 341 33.46 29.32 -62.98
C LYS A 341 32.96 30.65 -63.56
N SER A 342 32.57 31.59 -62.69
CA SER A 342 32.17 32.95 -63.05
C SER A 342 33.24 33.78 -63.75
N TYR A 343 34.52 33.40 -63.71
CA TYR A 343 35.64 34.18 -64.28
C TYR A 343 36.26 33.57 -65.53
N GLN A 344 35.76 32.42 -65.99
CA GLN A 344 36.26 31.75 -67.20
C GLN A 344 36.12 32.64 -68.44
N ALA A 345 35.04 33.42 -68.55
CA ALA A 345 34.83 34.33 -69.66
C ALA A 345 35.95 35.39 -69.75
N THR A 346 36.39 35.96 -68.62
CA THR A 346 37.48 36.94 -68.60
C THR A 346 38.81 36.30 -68.98
N ALA A 347 39.11 35.10 -68.48
CA ALA A 347 40.31 34.37 -68.87
C ALA A 347 40.32 34.04 -70.38
N ASP A 348 39.17 33.67 -70.95
CA ASP A 348 39.02 33.46 -72.39
C ASP A 348 39.20 34.77 -73.18
N THR A 349 38.69 35.91 -72.69
CA THR A 349 38.93 37.23 -73.31
C THR A 349 40.42 37.59 -73.29
N ALA A 350 41.12 37.35 -72.17
CA ALA A 350 42.56 37.55 -72.05
C ALA A 350 43.35 36.67 -73.05
N LEU A 351 42.97 35.41 -73.20
CA LEU A 351 43.60 34.53 -74.19
C LEU A 351 43.38 35.02 -75.63
N ARG A 352 42.16 35.46 -75.96
CA ARG A 352 41.84 36.02 -77.28
C ARG A 352 42.62 37.30 -77.58
N ALA A 353 42.88 38.12 -76.56
CA ALA A 353 43.71 39.31 -76.70
C ALA A 353 45.14 38.94 -77.09
N ILE A 354 45.78 37.94 -76.47
CA ILE A 354 47.13 37.48 -76.87
C ILE A 354 47.14 37.04 -78.31
N ILE A 355 46.20 36.17 -78.69
CA ILE A 355 46.15 35.64 -80.05
C ILE A 355 46.06 36.80 -81.07
N ALA A 356 45.28 37.84 -80.76
CA ALA A 356 45.20 39.02 -81.60
C ALA A 356 46.51 39.86 -81.62
N TYR A 357 47.24 39.95 -80.50
CA TYR A 357 48.57 40.58 -80.46
C TYR A 357 49.62 39.78 -81.25
N GLU A 358 49.59 38.45 -81.18
CA GLU A 358 50.46 37.58 -81.96
C GLU A 358 50.16 37.65 -83.46
N ASP A 359 48.88 37.72 -83.83
CA ASP A 359 48.46 37.96 -85.20
C ASP A 359 49.00 39.31 -85.69
N ALA A 360 48.85 40.38 -84.90
CA ALA A 360 49.40 41.71 -85.22
C ALA A 360 50.93 41.65 -85.39
N LEU A 361 51.64 41.01 -84.46
CA LEU A 361 53.09 40.79 -84.54
C LEU A 361 53.49 40.07 -85.83
N ALA A 362 52.75 39.02 -86.22
CA ALA A 362 53.03 38.26 -87.43
C ALA A 362 52.86 39.09 -88.70
N LYS A 363 51.86 39.98 -88.75
CA LYS A 363 51.68 40.93 -89.86
C LYS A 363 52.81 41.96 -89.91
N LEU A 364 53.18 42.52 -88.77
CA LEU A 364 54.27 43.49 -88.70
C LEU A 364 55.61 42.88 -89.13
N LYS A 365 55.92 41.64 -88.72
CA LYS A 365 57.12 40.91 -89.19
C LYS A 365 57.14 40.73 -90.70
N LYS A 366 56.00 40.45 -91.34
CA LYS A 366 55.92 40.32 -92.80
C LYS A 366 56.19 41.67 -93.50
N ALA A 367 55.69 42.77 -92.94
CA ALA A 367 56.00 44.11 -93.45
C ALA A 367 57.51 44.43 -93.32
N ILE A 368 58.14 44.10 -92.18
CA ILE A 368 59.59 44.28 -91.96
C ILE A 368 60.41 43.48 -92.99
N VAL A 369 59.98 42.27 -93.37
CA VAL A 369 60.70 41.44 -94.35
C VAL A 369 60.61 42.01 -95.77
N LEU A 370 59.46 42.57 -96.16
CA LEU A 370 59.29 43.18 -97.49
C LEU A 370 60.10 44.47 -97.63
N ASN A 371 60.07 45.32 -96.60
CA ASN A 371 60.87 46.54 -96.50
C ASN A 371 60.88 47.43 -97.77
N ASP A 372 59.74 47.54 -98.45
CA ASP A 372 59.54 48.45 -99.58
C ASP A 372 58.20 49.17 -99.41
N PRO A 373 58.21 50.46 -99.03
CA PRO A 373 57.00 51.26 -98.89
C PRO A 373 56.17 51.40 -100.18
N ASN A 374 56.75 51.11 -101.35
CA ASN A 374 56.06 51.16 -102.64
C ASN A 374 55.45 49.81 -103.05
N ASP A 375 55.71 48.73 -102.28
CA ASP A 375 55.09 47.43 -102.49
C ASP A 375 53.66 47.42 -101.92
N GLU A 376 52.67 47.07 -102.75
CA GLU A 376 51.28 46.96 -102.34
C GLU A 376 51.08 45.95 -101.18
N ALA A 377 51.90 44.89 -101.14
CA ALA A 377 51.86 43.89 -100.06
C ALA A 377 52.36 44.46 -98.73
N TYR A 378 53.32 45.39 -98.74
CA TYR A 378 53.79 46.08 -97.54
C TYR A 378 52.67 46.90 -96.90
N GLY A 379 51.97 47.71 -97.70
CA GLY A 379 50.83 48.51 -97.25
C GLY A 379 49.68 47.63 -96.73
N ALA A 380 49.41 46.50 -97.38
CA ALA A 380 48.39 45.55 -96.94
C ALA A 380 48.73 44.95 -95.55
N TYR A 381 49.98 44.53 -95.32
CA TYR A 381 50.37 43.96 -94.03
C TYR A 381 50.35 44.98 -92.88
N LEU A 382 50.69 46.24 -93.13
CA LEU A 382 50.56 47.29 -92.13
C LEU A 382 49.11 47.56 -91.74
N ASN A 383 48.19 47.61 -92.71
CA ASN A 383 46.76 47.79 -92.45
C ASN A 383 46.17 46.59 -91.66
N GLU A 384 46.57 45.37 -92.01
CA GLU A 384 46.20 44.17 -91.25
C GLU A 384 46.77 44.18 -89.82
N TYR A 385 48.01 44.66 -89.65
CA TYR A 385 48.62 44.87 -88.33
C TYR A 385 47.80 45.84 -87.49
N GLU A 386 47.44 47.01 -88.01
CA GLU A 386 46.65 48.01 -87.29
C GLU A 386 45.27 47.48 -86.89
N THR A 387 44.62 46.74 -87.80
CA THR A 387 43.33 46.10 -87.54
C THR A 387 43.42 45.09 -86.40
N MET A 388 44.43 44.19 -86.44
CA MET A 388 44.62 43.18 -85.39
C MET A 388 45.03 43.81 -84.06
N LEU A 389 45.89 44.83 -84.09
CA LEU A 389 46.30 45.58 -82.91
C LEU A 389 45.09 46.27 -82.27
N GLY A 390 44.22 46.92 -83.04
CA GLY A 390 43.00 47.56 -82.54
C GLY A 390 42.06 46.57 -81.85
N LYS A 391 41.87 45.38 -82.43
CA LYS A 391 41.11 44.28 -81.81
C LYS A 391 41.75 43.79 -80.51
N ALA A 392 43.07 43.64 -80.49
CA ALA A 392 43.82 43.18 -79.32
C ALA A 392 43.75 44.18 -78.16
N VAL A 393 43.85 45.48 -78.47
CA VAL A 393 43.70 46.58 -77.49
C VAL A 393 42.30 46.60 -76.89
N ALA A 394 41.25 46.47 -77.71
CA ALA A 394 39.88 46.42 -77.20
C ALA A 394 39.66 45.26 -76.22
N LEU A 395 40.13 44.06 -76.57
CA LEU A 395 40.03 42.88 -75.69
C LEU A 395 40.86 43.03 -74.41
N ARG A 396 42.06 43.63 -74.47
CA ARG A 396 42.86 43.95 -73.27
C ARG A 396 42.11 44.93 -72.36
N GLN A 397 41.51 45.97 -72.92
CA GLN A 397 40.73 46.96 -72.17
C GLN A 397 39.52 46.35 -71.47
N GLU A 398 38.85 45.36 -72.07
CA GLU A 398 37.78 44.60 -71.40
C GLU A 398 38.29 43.85 -70.17
N VAL A 399 39.49 43.25 -70.25
CA VAL A 399 40.12 42.58 -69.10
C VAL A 399 40.54 43.59 -68.02
N GLU A 400 41.09 44.74 -68.40
CA GLU A 400 41.43 45.84 -67.49
C GLU A 400 40.22 46.38 -66.74
N ALA A 401 39.11 46.60 -67.46
CA ALA A 401 37.85 47.06 -66.88
C ALA A 401 37.33 46.05 -65.84
N PHE A 402 37.35 44.76 -66.17
CA PHE A 402 36.97 43.70 -65.23
C PHE A 402 37.83 43.70 -63.96
N ILE A 403 39.15 43.89 -64.08
CA ILE A 403 40.05 43.98 -62.91
C ILE A 403 39.71 45.22 -62.08
N ALA A 404 39.46 46.37 -62.71
CA ALA A 404 39.16 47.62 -62.03
C ALA A 404 37.82 47.57 -61.27
N GLU A 405 36.81 46.88 -61.81
CA GLU A 405 35.51 46.71 -61.16
C GLU A 405 35.54 45.79 -59.93
N ARG A 406 36.58 44.96 -59.77
CA ARG A 406 36.68 43.91 -58.75
C ARG A 406 37.85 44.04 -57.78
N LYS A 407 38.64 45.11 -57.92
CA LYS A 407 39.54 45.62 -56.88
C LYS A 407 38.72 46.42 -55.86
#